data_AF-A0AA94HS55-F1
#
_entry.id   AF-A0AA94HS55-F1
#
_cell.length_a   1.000
_cell.length_b   1.000
_cell.length_c   1.000
_cell.angle_alpha   90.00
_cell.angle_beta   90.00
_cell.angle_gamma   90.00
#
_symmetry.space_group_name_H-M   'P 1'
#
loop_
_entity.id
_entity.type
_entity.pdbx_description
1 polymer ?
#
loop_
_entity_poly.entity_id
_entity_poly.type
_entity_poly.pdbx_seq_one_letter_code
_entity_poly.pdbx_strand_id
1 'polypeptide(L)'
;MSRVSAPQRLELGAKRCKYRWRLREVMDANAVPSYAALGRMLGVSGVAVARTVSGEIHSPVVLDWFRKHGVPENLLCDPRRAAQ
;
A
#
# COMPACT_ATOMS: atom_id res chain seq x y z
N MET A 1 14.17 -3.17 -16.14
CA MET A 1 13.92 -2.79 -14.72
C MET A 1 14.25 -3.99 -13.85
N SER A 2 15.27 -3.89 -13.01
CA SER A 2 15.66 -4.99 -12.11
C SER A 2 14.54 -5.24 -11.10
N ARG A 3 14.11 -6.49 -10.92
CA ARG A 3 13.10 -6.85 -9.93
C ARG A 3 13.79 -6.93 -8.57
N VAL A 4 13.23 -6.27 -7.55
CA VAL A 4 13.69 -6.42 -6.16
C VAL A 4 13.66 -7.90 -5.73
N SER A 5 14.66 -8.33 -4.96
CA SER A 5 14.75 -9.70 -4.46
C SER A 5 13.62 -10.03 -3.48
N ALA A 6 13.35 -11.33 -3.25
CA ALA A 6 12.34 -11.74 -2.29
C ALA A 6 12.59 -11.20 -0.86
N PRO A 7 13.82 -11.23 -0.31
CA PRO A 7 14.13 -10.59 0.97
C PRO A 7 13.86 -9.08 0.96
N GLN A 8 14.26 -8.36 -0.09
CA GLN A 8 14.00 -6.92 -0.21
C GLN A 8 12.50 -6.62 -0.27
N ARG A 9 11.71 -7.43 -0.97
CA ARG A 9 10.24 -7.30 -1.01
C ARG A 9 9.62 -7.48 0.37
N LEU A 10 10.13 -8.43 1.17
CA LEU A 10 9.67 -8.65 2.54
C LEU A 10 10.00 -7.45 3.43
N GLU A 11 11.22 -6.92 3.36
CA GLU A 11 11.63 -5.73 4.09
C GLU A 11 10.79 -4.50 3.76
N LEU A 12 10.50 -4.29 2.48
CA LEU A 12 9.64 -3.19 2.03
C LEU A 12 8.21 -3.34 2.59
N GLY A 13 7.69 -4.56 2.63
CA GLY A 13 6.40 -4.86 3.26
C GLY A 13 6.42 -4.53 4.76
N ALA A 14 7.43 -5.04 5.47
CA ALA A 14 7.60 -4.79 6.90
C ALA A 14 7.77 -3.29 7.22
N LYS A 15 8.50 -2.53 6.37
CA LYS A 15 8.63 -1.08 6.49
C LYS A 15 7.27 -0.39 6.32
N ARG A 16 6.51 -0.72 5.26
CA ARG A 16 5.16 -0.15 5.05
C ARG A 16 4.22 -0.41 6.22
N CYS A 17 4.28 -1.60 6.83
CA CYS A 17 3.44 -1.96 7.98
C CYS A 17 3.61 -0.99 9.18
N LYS A 18 4.79 -0.39 9.34
CA LYS A 18 5.05 0.64 10.37
C LYS A 18 4.23 1.92 10.12
N TYR A 19 3.90 2.20 8.86
CA TYR A 19 3.18 3.39 8.42
C TYR A 19 1.68 3.14 8.20
N ARG A 20 1.16 1.96 8.56
CA ARG A 20 -0.25 1.58 8.33
C ARG A 20 -1.27 2.59 8.87
N TRP A 21 -0.97 3.21 10.01
CA TRP A 21 -1.85 4.22 10.61
C TRP A 21 -1.86 5.52 9.80
N ARG A 22 -0.72 5.92 9.24
CA ARG A 22 -0.64 7.06 8.32
C ARG A 22 -1.39 6.80 7.01
N LEU A 23 -1.33 5.57 6.50
CA LEU A 23 -2.15 5.16 5.36
C LEU A 23 -3.64 5.20 5.72
N ARG A 24 -4.00 4.80 6.95
CA ARG A 24 -5.38 4.85 7.42
C ARG A 24 -5.90 6.29 7.53
N GLU A 25 -5.10 7.21 8.06
CA GLU A 25 -5.44 8.64 8.11
C GLU A 25 -5.73 9.21 6.71
N VAL A 26 -5.00 8.77 5.69
CA VAL A 26 -5.26 9.16 4.29
C VAL A 26 -6.59 8.61 3.80
N MET A 27 -6.97 7.39 4.19
CA MET A 27 -8.30 6.86 3.88
C MET A 27 -9.40 7.70 4.53
N ASP A 28 -9.22 8.02 5.82
CA ASP A 28 -10.20 8.78 6.59
C ASP A 28 -10.35 10.21 6.03
N ALA A 29 -9.23 10.86 5.66
CA ALA A 29 -9.21 12.17 5.01
C ALA A 29 -9.88 12.19 3.62
N ASN A 30 -10.00 11.03 2.97
CA ASN A 30 -10.65 10.89 1.67
C ASN A 30 -12.03 10.21 1.76
N ALA A 31 -12.66 10.25 2.94
CA ALA A 31 -13.99 9.69 3.20
C ALA A 31 -14.12 8.19 2.82
N VAL A 32 -13.05 7.41 3.00
CA VAL A 32 -13.04 5.97 2.76
C VAL A 32 -13.07 5.22 4.10
N PRO A 33 -14.27 4.83 4.60
CA PRO A 33 -14.45 4.43 6.00
C PRO A 33 -13.88 3.03 6.33
N SER A 34 -13.54 2.21 5.33
CA SER A 34 -13.05 0.86 5.57
C SER A 34 -12.23 0.31 4.41
N TYR A 35 -11.44 -0.73 4.67
CA TYR A 35 -10.72 -1.47 3.64
C TYR A 35 -11.67 -2.14 2.64
N ALA A 36 -12.86 -2.56 3.09
CA ALA A 36 -13.89 -3.10 2.20
C ALA A 36 -14.44 -2.05 1.24
N ALA A 37 -14.69 -0.82 1.73
CA ALA A 37 -15.10 0.30 0.89
C ALA A 37 -14.02 0.63 -0.15
N LEU A 38 -12.76 0.76 0.28
CA LEU A 38 -11.64 0.99 -0.63
C LEU A 38 -11.50 -0.14 -1.67
N GLY A 39 -11.60 -1.39 -1.22
CA GLY A 39 -11.54 -2.56 -2.10
C GLY A 39 -12.61 -2.49 -3.19
N ARG A 40 -13.87 -2.23 -2.82
CA ARG A 40 -14.98 -2.08 -3.76
C ARG A 40 -14.73 -0.97 -4.78
N MET A 41 -14.22 0.18 -4.35
CA MET A 41 -13.87 1.30 -5.24
C MET A 41 -12.77 0.92 -6.24
N LEU A 42 -11.82 0.08 -5.84
CA LEU A 42 -10.66 -0.32 -6.63
C LEU A 42 -10.85 -1.63 -7.41
N GLY A 43 -12.01 -2.30 -7.28
CA GLY A 43 -12.25 -3.61 -7.90
C GLY A 43 -11.43 -4.75 -7.29
N VAL A 44 -11.01 -4.63 -6.03
CA VAL A 44 -10.27 -5.66 -5.28
C VAL A 44 -10.96 -6.00 -3.97
N SER A 45 -10.58 -7.11 -3.32
CA SER A 45 -11.15 -7.42 -2.01
C SER A 45 -10.64 -6.49 -0.92
N GLY A 46 -11.47 -6.21 0.10
CA GLY A 46 -11.03 -5.47 1.28
C GLY A 46 -9.89 -6.18 2.03
N VAL A 47 -9.82 -7.50 1.94
CA VAL A 47 -8.70 -8.31 2.44
C VAL A 47 -7.41 -7.98 1.69
N ALA A 48 -7.45 -7.84 0.36
CA ALA A 48 -6.27 -7.45 -0.42
C ALA A 48 -5.77 -6.05 -0.03
N VAL A 49 -6.68 -5.11 0.26
CA VAL A 49 -6.32 -3.80 0.80
C VAL A 49 -5.65 -3.94 2.17
N ALA A 50 -6.27 -4.66 3.11
CA ALA A 50 -5.74 -4.87 4.44
C ALA A 50 -4.35 -5.50 4.43
N ARG A 51 -4.15 -6.58 3.66
CA ARG A 51 -2.87 -7.26 3.49
C ARG A 51 -1.81 -6.37 2.81
N THR A 52 -2.23 -5.46 1.92
CA THR A 52 -1.30 -4.48 1.34
C THR A 52 -0.85 -3.48 2.39
N VAL A 53 -1.78 -2.89 3.14
CA VAL A 53 -1.48 -1.92 4.21
C VAL A 53 -0.63 -2.55 5.33
N SER A 54 -0.93 -3.79 5.72
CA SER A 54 -0.16 -4.57 6.70
C SER A 54 1.19 -5.09 6.17
N GLY A 55 1.50 -4.87 4.89
CA GLY A 55 2.80 -5.22 4.32
C GLY A 55 2.97 -6.67 3.87
N GLU A 56 1.93 -7.50 3.97
CA GLU A 56 1.99 -8.92 3.58
C GLU A 56 2.03 -9.11 2.06
N ILE A 57 1.34 -8.24 1.32
CA ILE A 57 1.34 -8.24 -0.14
C ILE A 57 1.62 -6.84 -0.67
N HIS A 58 1.90 -6.74 -1.97
CA HIS A 58 2.22 -5.48 -2.65
C HIS A 58 1.26 -5.28 -3.82
N SER A 59 0.01 -4.90 -3.53
CA SER A 59 -0.98 -4.62 -4.57
C SER A 59 -0.67 -3.30 -5.29
N PRO A 60 -0.35 -3.31 -6.61
CA PRO A 60 -0.08 -2.10 -7.37
C PRO A 60 -1.23 -1.09 -7.31
N VAL A 61 -2.46 -1.56 -7.53
CA VAL A 61 -3.66 -0.71 -7.58
C VAL A 61 -3.92 0.00 -6.25
N VAL A 62 -3.72 -0.69 -5.13
CA VAL A 62 -3.88 -0.10 -3.79
C VAL A 62 -2.78 0.94 -3.52
N LEU A 63 -1.52 0.63 -3.85
CA LEU A 63 -0.41 1.57 -3.67
C LEU A 63 -0.52 2.79 -4.60
N ASP A 64 -1.00 2.59 -5.83
CA ASP A 64 -1.29 3.66 -6.80
C ASP A 64 -2.40 4.58 -6.29
N TRP A 65 -3.43 4.04 -5.62
CA TRP A 65 -4.45 4.87 -4.98
C TRP A 65 -3.85 5.74 -3.87
N PHE A 66 -3.07 5.17 -2.94
CA PHE A 66 -2.44 5.97 -1.88
C PHE A 66 -1.48 7.05 -2.43
N ARG A 67 -0.71 6.70 -3.46
CA ARG A 67 0.16 7.64 -4.17
C ARG A 67 -0.62 8.81 -4.77
N LYS A 68 -1.73 8.53 -5.45
CA LYS A 68 -2.61 9.55 -6.03
C LYS A 68 -3.18 10.50 -4.97
N HIS A 69 -3.37 10.00 -3.74
CA HIS A 69 -3.90 10.78 -2.61
C HIS A 69 -2.79 11.35 -1.70
N GLY A 70 -1.58 11.51 -2.23
CA GLY A 70 -0.52 12.30 -1.61
C GLY A 70 0.36 11.55 -0.61
N VAL A 71 0.28 10.21 -0.54
CA VAL A 71 1.24 9.45 0.28
C VAL A 71 2.60 9.39 -0.43
N PRO A 72 3.69 9.86 0.19
CA PRO A 72 4.99 9.79 -0.43
C PRO A 72 5.57 8.37 -0.49
N GLU A 73 6.45 8.14 -1.47
CA GLU A 73 7.00 6.80 -1.78
C GLU A 73 7.72 6.13 -0.61
N ASN A 74 8.37 6.91 0.25
CA ASN A 74 9.06 6.40 1.43
C ASN A 74 8.11 5.70 2.41
N LEU A 75 6.83 6.07 2.47
CA LEU A 75 5.81 5.40 3.28
C LEU A 75 5.13 4.24 2.55
N LEU A 76 5.01 4.33 1.21
CA LEU A 76 4.45 3.26 0.40
C LEU A 76 5.37 2.05 0.32
N CYS A 77 6.69 2.28 0.35
CA CYS A 77 7.71 1.25 0.19
C CYS A 77 7.39 0.35 -1.01
N ASP A 78 7.06 0.96 -2.16
CA ASP A 78 6.60 0.23 -3.34
C ASP A 78 7.78 -0.47 -4.02
N PRO A 79 7.76 -1.81 -4.13
CA PRO A 79 8.85 -2.55 -4.76
C PRO A 79 9.05 -2.21 -6.25
N ARG A 80 8.05 -1.63 -6.92
CA ARG A 80 8.16 -1.16 -8.31
C ARG A 80 9.05 0.08 -8.44
N ARG A 81 9.24 0.84 -7.36
CA ARG A 81 9.97 2.12 -7.33
C ARG A 81 11.25 2.07 -6.50
N ALA A 82 11.45 1.01 -5.72
CA ALA A 82 12.65 0.77 -4.92
C ALA A 82 13.87 0.27 -5.72
N ALA A 83 13.69 -0.10 -6.99
CA ALA A 83 14.76 -0.57 -7.87
C ALA A 83 15.43 0.57 -8.67
N GLN A 84 15.40 1.80 -8.15
CA GLN A 84 16.05 2.98 -8.71
C GLN A 84 17.22 3.39 -7.82
#